data_AF-A0A1G9FUG7-F1
#
_entry.id   AF-A0A1G9FUG7-F1
#
_cell.length_a   1.000
_cell.length_b   1.000
_cell.length_c   1.000
_cell.angle_alpha   90.00
_cell.angle_beta   90.00
_cell.angle_gamma   90.00
#
_symmetry.space_group_name_H-M   'P 1'
#
loop_
_entity.id
_entity.type
_entity.pdbx_description
1 polymer ?
#
loop_
_entity_poly.entity_id
_entity_poly.type
_entity_poly.pdbx_seq_one_letter_code
_entity_poly.pdbx_strand_id
1 'polypeptide(L)'
;MDLELDGLDVAFDHTAVAAPRIRDLLPIYRDLLGGRHLGGGGDNRAAGYRTLQLTYANGGKVELMEPLAGSTFFDSFFELTRGRGGVHHLNFHVSDLGAAVSRLTARGYRLHGLNRADARWREVFLHPKEAHGVLIQLAQPGPRAPGEPRPTLEDVLSGHGRTGTGTPSP
;
A
#
# COMPACT_ATOMS: atom_id res chain seq x y z
N MET A 1 -23.08 19.76 -2.69
CA MET A 1 -21.67 20.18 -2.81
C MET A 1 -21.00 18.98 -3.39
N ASP A 2 -20.71 19.01 -4.69
CA ASP A 2 -20.18 17.84 -5.40
C ASP A 2 -18.71 17.71 -5.03
N LEU A 3 -18.32 16.53 -4.55
CA LEU A 3 -16.94 16.22 -4.21
C LEU A 3 -16.16 15.95 -5.51
N GLU A 4 -14.87 16.29 -5.55
CA GLU A 4 -14.06 16.16 -6.79
C GLU A 4 -14.10 14.78 -7.43
N LEU A 5 -14.12 13.75 -6.59
CA LEU A 5 -14.06 12.35 -7.01
C LEU A 5 -15.43 11.67 -6.94
N ASP A 6 -16.53 12.43 -6.89
CA ASP A 6 -17.88 11.88 -6.99
C ASP A 6 -18.04 11.03 -8.24
N GLY A 7 -18.69 9.87 -8.07
CA GLY A 7 -18.87 8.86 -9.11
C GLY A 7 -17.64 7.98 -9.40
N LEU A 8 -16.57 8.08 -8.60
CA LEU A 8 -15.38 7.21 -8.70
C LEU A 8 -15.24 6.19 -7.56
N ASP A 9 -16.32 5.94 -6.81
CA ASP A 9 -16.42 4.95 -5.73
C ASP A 9 -15.25 4.99 -4.75
N VAL A 10 -14.84 6.20 -4.34
CA VAL A 10 -13.69 6.38 -3.46
C VAL A 10 -13.93 5.68 -2.12
N ALA A 11 -13.08 4.72 -1.80
CA ALA A 11 -13.19 3.94 -0.57
C ALA A 11 -11.83 3.83 0.11
N PHE A 12 -11.78 4.09 1.42
CA PHE A 12 -10.58 3.80 2.21
C PHE A 12 -10.32 2.29 2.22
N ASP A 13 -9.12 1.86 1.85
CA ASP A 13 -8.77 0.45 1.79
C ASP A 13 -7.90 0.03 2.97
N HIS A 14 -6.74 0.67 3.16
CA HIS A 14 -5.82 0.31 4.24
C HIS A 14 -4.92 1.47 4.67
N THR A 15 -4.37 1.34 5.88
CA THR A 15 -3.19 2.08 6.31
C THR A 15 -1.96 1.20 6.14
N ALA A 16 -0.93 1.69 5.47
CA ALA A 16 0.35 1.02 5.39
C ALA A 16 1.25 1.43 6.56
N VAL A 17 1.89 0.45 7.19
CA VAL A 17 2.83 0.64 8.30
C VAL A 17 4.13 -0.06 7.95
N ALA A 18 5.21 0.70 7.87
CA ALA A 18 6.53 0.20 7.53
C ALA A 18 7.42 0.11 8.78
N ALA A 19 8.23 -0.93 8.85
CA ALA A 19 9.28 -1.08 9.85
C ALA A 19 10.50 -1.79 9.23
N PRO A 20 11.67 -1.76 9.89
CA PRO A 20 12.83 -2.52 9.40
C PRO A 20 12.54 -4.01 9.19
N ARG A 21 11.64 -4.59 10.00
CA ARG A 21 11.16 -5.97 9.85
C ARG A 21 9.66 -6.04 10.17
N ILE A 22 8.88 -6.65 9.28
CA ILE A 22 7.46 -7.00 9.50
C ILE A 22 7.33 -7.88 10.74
N ARG A 23 8.29 -8.78 10.98
CA ARG A 23 8.29 -9.67 12.15
C ARG A 23 8.26 -8.91 13.48
N ASP A 24 8.80 -7.69 13.55
CA ASP A 24 8.76 -6.86 14.76
C ASP A 24 7.38 -6.20 14.98
N LEU A 25 6.55 -6.13 13.94
CA LEU A 25 5.19 -5.60 14.00
C LEU A 25 4.15 -6.65 14.39
N LEU A 26 4.39 -7.94 14.08
CA LEU A 26 3.42 -9.01 14.31
C LEU A 26 2.94 -9.16 15.77
N PRO A 27 3.79 -9.01 16.81
CA PRO A 27 3.31 -9.09 18.19
C PRO A 27 2.18 -8.10 18.51
N ILE A 28 2.19 -6.93 17.87
CA ILE A 28 1.16 -5.90 18.08
C ILE A 28 0.01 -6.12 17.10
N TYR A 29 0.29 -6.07 15.80
CA TYR A 29 -0.77 -6.01 14.78
C TYR A 29 -1.49 -7.36 14.59
N ARG A 30 -0.79 -8.48 14.80
CA ARG A 30 -1.38 -9.83 14.69
C ARG A 30 -1.80 -10.35 16.06
N ASP A 31 -0.86 -10.46 16.99
CA ASP A 31 -1.05 -11.24 18.22
C ASP A 31 -1.89 -10.47 19.27
N LEU A 32 -1.58 -9.20 19.50
CA LEU A 32 -2.30 -8.36 20.46
C LEU A 32 -3.65 -7.87 19.89
N LEU A 33 -3.67 -7.33 18.67
CA LEU A 33 -4.86 -6.74 18.06
C LEU A 33 -5.75 -7.74 17.32
N GLY A 34 -5.30 -9.00 17.17
CA GLY A 34 -6.06 -10.06 16.51
C GLY A 34 -6.13 -9.95 14.98
N GLY A 35 -5.17 -9.25 14.35
CA GLY A 35 -5.12 -9.12 12.90
C GLY A 35 -4.97 -10.47 12.20
N ARG A 36 -5.86 -10.77 11.27
CA ARG A 36 -5.84 -12.02 10.50
C ARG A 36 -5.21 -11.80 9.14
N HIS A 37 -4.29 -12.65 8.74
CA HIS A 37 -3.71 -12.59 7.40
C HIS A 37 -4.80 -12.76 6.34
N LEU A 38 -4.91 -11.78 5.44
CA LEU A 38 -5.91 -11.77 4.37
C LEU A 38 -5.54 -12.70 3.20
N GLY A 39 -4.31 -13.26 3.21
CA GLY A 39 -3.76 -14.02 2.10
C GLY A 39 -3.26 -13.13 0.95
N GLY A 40 -2.98 -11.86 1.25
CA GLY A 40 -2.29 -10.91 0.38
C GLY A 40 -0.85 -10.67 0.86
N GLY A 41 -0.04 -10.04 0.00
CA GLY A 41 1.36 -9.72 0.28
C GLY A 41 2.38 -10.61 -0.42
N GLY A 42 3.64 -10.19 -0.31
CA GLY A 42 4.82 -10.82 -0.90
C GLY A 42 5.85 -9.79 -1.36
N ASP A 43 6.87 -10.26 -2.07
CA ASP A 43 8.02 -9.44 -2.45
C ASP A 43 7.74 -8.66 -3.73
N ASN A 44 7.83 -7.33 -3.66
CA ASN A 44 8.04 -6.49 -4.82
C ASN A 44 9.54 -6.35 -5.06
N ARG A 45 10.13 -7.30 -5.79
CA ARG A 45 11.58 -7.33 -6.06
C ARG A 45 12.05 -6.15 -6.89
N ALA A 46 11.19 -5.61 -7.76
CA ALA A 46 11.51 -4.46 -8.59
C ALA A 46 11.60 -3.17 -7.77
N ALA A 47 10.69 -2.99 -6.81
CA ALA A 47 10.69 -1.82 -5.92
C ALA A 47 11.48 -2.01 -4.62
N GLY A 48 11.90 -3.23 -4.30
CA GLY A 48 12.77 -3.54 -3.17
C GLY A 48 12.06 -3.60 -1.80
N TYR A 49 10.80 -4.02 -1.74
CA TYR A 49 10.08 -4.18 -0.46
C TYR A 49 9.21 -5.43 -0.42
N ARG A 50 8.83 -5.86 0.78
CA ARG A 50 7.81 -6.88 1.03
C ARG A 50 6.58 -6.24 1.68
N THR A 51 5.40 -6.77 1.36
CA THR A 51 4.16 -6.42 2.06
C THR A 51 3.46 -7.63 2.67
N LEU A 52 2.65 -7.39 3.70
CA LEU A 52 1.78 -8.38 4.34
C LEU A 52 0.46 -7.71 4.77
N GLN A 53 -0.67 -8.25 4.34
CA GLN A 53 -1.98 -7.64 4.63
C GLN A 53 -2.72 -8.35 5.75
N LEU A 54 -3.10 -7.60 6.79
CA LEU A 54 -3.95 -8.05 7.88
C LEU A 54 -5.34 -7.43 7.78
N THR A 55 -6.37 -8.17 8.19
CA THR A 55 -7.76 -7.71 8.30
C THR A 55 -8.32 -7.92 9.69
N TYR A 56 -9.33 -7.11 10.05
CA TYR A 56 -9.96 -7.08 11.36
C TYR A 56 -11.49 -7.25 11.25
N ALA A 57 -12.17 -7.32 12.40
CA ALA A 57 -13.58 -7.74 12.48
C ALA A 57 -14.56 -6.91 11.62
N ASN A 58 -14.27 -5.62 11.39
CA ASN A 58 -15.09 -4.74 10.56
C ASN A 58 -14.68 -4.70 9.08
N GLY A 59 -13.76 -5.58 8.66
CA GLY A 59 -13.18 -5.56 7.31
C GLY A 59 -12.08 -4.51 7.11
N GLY A 60 -11.76 -3.71 8.12
CA GLY A 60 -10.62 -2.80 8.10
C GLY A 60 -9.30 -3.56 7.87
N LYS A 61 -8.33 -2.88 7.27
CA LYS A 61 -7.06 -3.50 6.86
C LYS A 61 -5.86 -2.66 7.27
N VAL A 62 -4.77 -3.36 7.56
CA VAL A 62 -3.43 -2.78 7.71
C VAL A 62 -2.49 -3.55 6.80
N GLU A 63 -1.70 -2.84 6.01
CA GLU A 63 -0.61 -3.40 5.24
C GLU A 63 0.71 -3.17 5.98
N LEU A 64 1.40 -4.24 6.34
CA LEU A 64 2.73 -4.18 6.94
C LEU A 64 3.79 -4.23 5.85
N MET A 65 4.83 -3.41 5.96
CA MET A 65 5.91 -3.35 4.96
C MET A 65 7.30 -3.46 5.59
N GLU A 66 8.23 -4.10 4.89
CA GLU A 66 9.67 -4.11 5.21
C GLU A 66 10.52 -3.97 3.93
N PRO A 67 11.73 -3.38 4.00
CA PRO A 67 12.68 -3.43 2.89
C PRO A 67 13.12 -4.87 2.60
N LEU A 68 13.38 -5.16 1.32
CA LEU A 68 14.18 -6.33 0.96
C LEU A 68 15.67 -6.06 1.20
N ALA A 69 16.46 -7.12 1.34
CA ALA A 69 17.90 -7.00 1.54
C ALA A 69 18.56 -6.16 0.43
N GLY A 70 19.34 -5.15 0.82
CA GLY A 70 20.04 -4.23 -0.09
C GLY A 70 19.15 -3.15 -0.73
N SER A 71 17.87 -3.08 -0.37
CA SER A 71 16.98 -2.02 -0.82
C SER A 71 17.23 -0.72 -0.06
N THR A 72 17.21 0.39 -0.80
CA THR A 72 17.28 1.76 -0.26
C THR A 72 15.91 2.45 -0.24
N PHE A 73 14.84 1.74 -0.62
CA PHE A 73 13.50 2.31 -0.80
C PHE A 73 12.97 3.04 0.45
N PHE A 74 13.27 2.50 1.64
CA PHE A 74 12.81 3.08 2.90
C PHE A 74 13.87 3.96 3.61
N ASP A 75 15.02 4.24 3.01
CA ASP A 75 16.13 4.92 3.71
C ASP A 75 15.71 6.29 4.23
N SER A 76 15.13 7.14 3.37
CA SER A 76 14.64 8.46 3.77
C SER A 76 13.50 8.37 4.78
N PHE A 77 12.61 7.37 4.65
CA PHE A 77 11.53 7.14 5.62
C PHE A 77 12.07 6.74 7.00
N PHE A 78 13.07 5.86 7.05
CA PHE A 78 13.70 5.46 8.30
C PHE A 78 14.57 6.55 8.91
N GLU A 79 15.22 7.38 8.11
CA GLU A 79 15.90 8.59 8.59
C GLU A 79 14.90 9.52 9.31
N LEU A 80 13.77 9.82 8.67
CA LEU A 80 12.70 10.67 9.23
C LEU A 80 12.08 10.08 10.51
N THR A 81 11.93 8.76 10.58
CA THR A 81 11.33 8.06 11.73
C THR A 81 12.34 7.63 12.79
N ARG A 82 13.63 8.00 12.64
CA ARG A 82 14.74 7.61 13.53
C ARG A 82 14.86 6.08 13.67
N GLY A 83 14.69 5.37 12.55
CA GLY A 83 14.82 3.92 12.44
C GLY A 83 13.67 3.11 13.05
N ARG A 84 12.66 3.75 13.65
CA ARG A 84 11.56 3.04 14.34
C ARG A 84 10.49 2.51 13.39
N GLY A 85 10.40 3.07 12.18
CA GLY A 85 9.25 2.88 11.31
C GLY A 85 8.03 3.69 11.73
N GLY A 86 6.88 3.40 11.13
CA GLY A 86 5.64 4.13 11.38
C GLY A 86 4.63 3.98 10.25
N VAL A 87 3.59 4.83 10.27
CA VAL A 87 2.63 4.93 9.17
C VAL A 87 3.35 5.45 7.93
N HIS A 88 3.26 4.68 6.85
CA HIS A 88 3.91 4.99 5.58
C HIS A 88 2.96 5.74 4.63
N HIS A 89 1.75 5.23 4.40
CA HIS A 89 0.72 5.92 3.63
C HIS A 89 -0.70 5.47 4.02
N LEU A 90 -1.68 6.26 3.60
CA LEU A 90 -3.09 5.84 3.52
C LEU A 90 -3.41 5.48 2.08
N ASN A 91 -4.09 4.35 1.85
CA ASN A 91 -4.52 3.93 0.52
C ASN A 91 -6.04 4.01 0.35
N PHE A 92 -6.48 4.60 -0.75
CA PHE A 92 -7.87 4.66 -1.16
C PHE A 92 -8.06 4.01 -2.52
N HIS A 93 -9.07 3.15 -2.62
CA HIS A 93 -9.51 2.62 -3.90
C HIS A 93 -10.35 3.63 -4.67
N VAL A 94 -10.20 3.62 -5.99
CA VAL A 94 -11.05 4.34 -6.94
C VAL A 94 -11.45 3.39 -8.08
N SER A 95 -12.66 3.57 -8.63
CA SER A 95 -13.14 2.72 -9.73
C SER A 95 -12.50 3.07 -11.09
N ASP A 96 -12.04 4.30 -11.28
CA ASP A 96 -11.25 4.74 -12.45
C ASP A 96 -10.10 5.68 -12.06
N LEU A 97 -8.88 5.14 -12.06
CA LEU A 97 -7.66 5.89 -11.74
C LEU A 97 -7.36 6.97 -12.78
N GLY A 98 -7.66 6.72 -14.06
CA GLY A 98 -7.42 7.70 -15.12
C GLY A 98 -8.26 8.96 -14.92
N ALA A 99 -9.56 8.77 -14.62
CA ALA A 99 -10.46 9.86 -14.28
C ALA A 99 -10.00 10.60 -13.02
N ALA A 100 -9.62 9.88 -11.96
CA ALA A 100 -9.13 10.49 -10.73
C ALA A 100 -7.88 11.36 -10.95
N VAL A 101 -6.88 10.84 -11.69
CA VAL A 101 -5.65 11.56 -12.05
C VAL A 101 -5.98 12.83 -12.83
N SER A 102 -6.84 12.75 -13.84
CA SER A 102 -7.25 13.91 -14.64
C SER A 102 -7.92 15.00 -13.79
N ARG A 103 -8.86 14.63 -12.92
CA ARG A 103 -9.56 15.59 -12.05
C ARG A 103 -8.62 16.26 -11.04
N LEU A 104 -7.76 15.48 -10.39
CA LEU A 104 -6.81 16.01 -9.40
C LEU A 104 -5.77 16.93 -10.05
N THR A 105 -5.26 16.55 -11.23
CA THR A 105 -4.30 17.38 -11.98
C THR A 105 -4.95 18.70 -12.43
N ALA A 106 -6.21 18.66 -12.89
CA ALA A 106 -6.97 19.86 -13.26
C ALA A 106 -7.20 20.82 -12.07
N ARG A 107 -7.20 20.29 -10.84
CA ARG A 107 -7.24 21.08 -9.60
C ARG A 107 -5.88 21.54 -9.09
N GLY A 108 -4.79 21.23 -9.80
CA GLY A 108 -3.44 21.67 -9.49
C GLY A 108 -2.70 20.80 -8.48
N TYR A 109 -3.26 19.64 -8.08
CA TYR A 109 -2.56 18.71 -7.20
C TYR A 109 -1.36 18.08 -7.90
N ARG A 110 -0.24 17.99 -7.18
CA ARG A 110 0.96 17.29 -7.68
C ARG A 110 0.90 15.82 -7.34
N LEU A 111 0.87 15.02 -8.40
CA LEU A 111 0.85 13.55 -8.34
C LEU A 111 2.24 12.98 -8.59
N HIS A 112 2.55 11.85 -7.95
CA HIS A 112 3.81 11.12 -8.13
C HIS A 112 3.56 9.64 -8.40
N GLY A 113 4.50 9.00 -9.11
CA GLY A 113 4.50 7.53 -9.24
C GLY A 113 3.27 6.97 -9.97
N LEU A 114 2.75 7.67 -10.98
CA LEU A 114 1.63 7.15 -11.77
C LEU A 114 2.02 5.85 -12.48
N ASN A 115 1.44 4.74 -12.04
CA ASN A 115 1.63 3.43 -12.64
C ASN A 115 0.29 2.88 -13.14
N ARG A 116 0.23 2.59 -14.44
CA ARG A 116 -0.94 1.98 -15.10
C ARG A 116 -0.59 0.67 -15.82
N ALA A 117 0.63 0.17 -15.64
CA ALA A 117 1.20 -0.91 -16.44
C ALA A 117 0.60 -2.28 -16.07
N ASP A 118 0.30 -2.53 -14.79
CA ASP A 118 -0.36 -3.77 -14.36
C ASP A 118 -1.88 -3.57 -14.30
N ALA A 119 -2.63 -4.37 -15.05
CA ALA A 119 -4.09 -4.33 -15.01
C ALA A 119 -4.67 -4.84 -13.68
N ARG A 120 -3.89 -5.58 -12.88
CA ARG A 120 -4.28 -6.06 -11.55
C ARG A 120 -4.11 -5.01 -10.46
N TRP A 121 -3.27 -4.01 -10.70
CA TRP A 121 -3.01 -2.93 -9.74
C TRP A 121 -2.47 -1.71 -10.45
N ARG A 122 -3.22 -0.61 -10.39
CA ARG A 122 -2.81 0.70 -10.89
C ARG A 122 -2.82 1.67 -9.75
N GLU A 123 -1.90 2.62 -9.73
CA GLU A 123 -1.76 3.53 -8.59
C GLU A 123 -1.17 4.88 -8.96
N VAL A 124 -1.35 5.84 -8.06
CA VAL A 124 -0.67 7.13 -8.04
C VAL A 124 -0.63 7.64 -6.60
N PHE A 125 0.32 8.51 -6.29
CA PHE A 125 0.47 9.10 -4.97
C PHE A 125 0.22 10.61 -4.97
N LEU A 126 -0.49 11.10 -3.96
CA LEU A 126 -0.51 12.50 -3.55
C LEU A 126 0.67 12.75 -2.61
N HIS A 127 1.55 13.67 -2.97
CA HIS A 127 2.74 13.97 -2.18
C HIS A 127 2.34 14.54 -0.79
N PRO A 128 3.07 14.24 0.31
CA PRO A 128 2.75 14.76 1.65
C PRO A 128 2.56 16.28 1.74
N LYS A 129 3.28 17.05 0.92
CA LYS A 129 3.12 18.51 0.77
C LYS A 129 1.73 18.94 0.30
N GLU A 130 1.02 18.09 -0.44
CA GLU A 130 -0.35 18.32 -0.91
C GLU A 130 -1.39 17.81 0.08
N ALA A 131 -1.00 16.92 1.00
CA ALA A 131 -1.88 16.16 1.88
C ALA A 131 -1.51 16.31 3.37
N HIS A 132 -1.13 17.53 3.77
CA HIS A 132 -0.88 17.90 5.17
C HIS A 132 0.07 16.97 5.94
N GLY A 133 1.13 16.51 5.26
CA GLY A 133 2.15 15.64 5.84
C GLY A 133 1.86 14.14 5.73
N VAL A 134 0.73 13.74 5.12
CA VAL A 134 0.38 12.33 4.90
C VAL A 134 0.61 11.95 3.45
N LEU A 135 1.33 10.87 3.20
CA LEU A 135 1.38 10.27 1.87
C LEU A 135 0.04 9.55 1.61
N ILE A 136 -0.63 9.91 0.52
CA ILE A 136 -1.90 9.29 0.12
C ILE A 136 -1.71 8.55 -1.19
N GLN A 137 -2.09 7.29 -1.24
CA GLN A 137 -2.16 6.50 -2.46
C GLN A 137 -3.60 6.44 -2.94
N LEU A 138 -3.80 6.64 -4.24
CA LEU A 138 -5.01 6.22 -4.94
C LEU A 138 -4.67 4.98 -5.76
N ALA A 139 -5.45 3.92 -5.61
CA ALA A 139 -5.27 2.69 -6.34
C ALA A 139 -6.55 2.23 -7.03
N GLN A 140 -6.41 1.64 -8.21
CA GLN A 140 -7.49 0.92 -8.87
C GLN A 140 -7.09 -0.56 -8.89
N PRO A 141 -7.71 -1.39 -8.03
CA PRO A 141 -7.48 -2.83 -8.05
C PRO A 141 -8.14 -3.43 -9.29
N GLY A 142 -7.44 -4.38 -9.92
CA GLY A 142 -7.98 -5.17 -11.02
C GLY A 142 -8.67 -6.46 -10.55
N PRO A 143 -9.26 -7.21 -11.49
CA PRO A 143 -9.88 -8.49 -11.17
C PRO A 143 -8.84 -9.48 -10.66
N ARG A 144 -9.18 -10.19 -9.59
CA ARG A 144 -8.43 -11.38 -9.15
C ARG A 144 -8.94 -12.59 -9.92
N ALA A 145 -8.04 -13.44 -10.41
CA ALA A 145 -8.44 -14.67 -11.06
C ALA A 145 -9.18 -15.59 -10.05
N PRO A 146 -10.33 -16.18 -10.45
CA PRO A 146 -11.01 -17.18 -9.62
C PRO A 146 -10.06 -18.33 -9.28
N GLY A 147 -10.07 -18.77 -8.02
CA GLY A 147 -9.24 -19.90 -7.57
C GLY A 147 -7.75 -19.60 -7.41
N GLU A 148 -7.28 -18.35 -7.62
CA GLU A 148 -5.87 -18.03 -7.43
C GLU A 148 -5.43 -18.35 -5.97
N PRO A 149 -4.37 -19.16 -5.78
CA PRO A 149 -3.90 -19.53 -4.45
C PRO A 149 -3.56 -18.30 -3.61
N ARG A 150 -3.85 -18.37 -2.31
CA ARG A 150 -3.40 -17.34 -1.36
C ARG A 150 -2.16 -17.87 -0.66
N PRO A 151 -1.03 -17.13 -0.67
CA PRO A 151 0.13 -17.53 0.13
C PRO A 151 -0.26 -17.56 1.60
N THR A 152 0.32 -18.50 2.34
CA THR A 152 0.26 -18.48 3.80
C THR A 152 1.07 -17.30 4.34
N LEU A 153 0.91 -17.02 5.64
CA LEU A 153 1.74 -16.04 6.33
C LEU A 153 3.22 -16.38 6.19
N GLU A 154 3.58 -17.66 6.33
CA GLU A 154 4.98 -18.09 6.26
C GLU A 154 5.53 -18.00 4.84
N ASP A 155 4.71 -18.28 3.81
CA ASP A 155 5.12 -18.09 2.42
C ASP A 155 5.50 -16.63 2.17
N VAL A 156 4.70 -15.67 2.67
CA VAL A 156 5.01 -14.24 2.55
C VAL A 156 6.30 -13.89 3.30
N LEU A 157 6.41 -14.27 4.57
CA LEU A 157 7.56 -13.92 5.42
C LEU A 157 8.88 -14.60 4.99
N SER A 158 8.81 -15.68 4.20
CA SER A 158 9.97 -16.37 3.63
C SER A 158 10.29 -15.92 2.19
N GLY A 159 9.53 -14.98 1.61
CA GLY A 159 9.77 -14.46 0.26
C GLY A 159 9.24 -15.35 -0.87
N HIS A 160 8.39 -16.31 -0.53
CA HIS A 160 7.67 -17.20 -1.44
C HIS A 160 6.21 -16.74 -1.65
N GLY A 161 5.87 -15.53 -1.21
CA GLY A 161 4.57 -14.89 -1.45
C GLY A 161 4.38 -14.44 -2.90
N ARG A 162 3.31 -13.67 -3.16
CA ARG A 162 3.02 -13.14 -4.50
C ARG A 162 4.03 -12.05 -4.86
N THR A 163 4.43 -11.98 -6.14
CA THR A 163 5.24 -10.86 -6.61
C THR A 163 4.41 -9.59 -6.67
N GLY A 164 4.79 -8.56 -5.90
CA GLY A 164 4.17 -7.24 -5.94
C GLY A 164 4.57 -6.47 -7.20
N THR A 165 3.70 -5.55 -7.66
CA THR A 165 3.90 -4.76 -8.88
C THR A 165 3.73 -3.24 -8.67
N GLY A 166 3.60 -2.81 -7.43
CA GLY A 166 3.59 -1.39 -7.06
C GLY A 166 4.89 -0.69 -7.47
N THR A 167 4.80 0.62 -7.60
CA THR A 167 5.94 1.52 -7.82
C THR A 167 6.43 2.10 -6.49
N PRO A 168 7.71 2.48 -6.42
CA PRO A 168 8.22 3.26 -5.30
C PRO A 168 7.39 4.53 -5.09
N SER A 169 6.93 4.76 -3.86
CA SER A 169 6.37 6.04 -3.43
C SER A 169 7.45 7.12 -3.34
N PRO A 170 7.07 8.41 -3.44
CA PRO A 170 8.01 9.52 -3.29
C PRO A 170 8.58 9.67 -1.87
#